data_AF-A0A1X7S944-F1
#
_entry.id   AF-A0A1X7S944-F1
#
_cell.length_a   1.000
_cell.length_b   1.000
_cell.length_c   1.000
_cell.angle_alpha   90.00
_cell.angle_beta   90.00
_cell.angle_gamma   90.00
#
_symmetry.space_group_name_H-M   'P 1'
#
loop_
_entity.id
_entity.type
_entity.pdbx_description
1 polymer ?
#
loop_
_entity_poly.entity_id
_entity_poly.type
_entity_poly.pdbx_seq_one_letter_code
_entity_poly.pdbx_strand_id
1 'polypeptide(L)'
;MWVLAIVILLALSFLSYKGQHTFSHNNGFFGHFGNAIIKNHTPCGRPLRPLTTNGRIPRLDIQLKAVAVYLLVFLEDFKRPDCVIVGVSFFSSFGAYWMLVALESLRNYSKDRFMSWIAIPGVLIFNHAMAVVSPLYLAIRIAISVPATTAEDLVVDTTDLKSLPWSFVLGFVLPLIAMALPAISIRGINTKHTIAAWYQQWNLYIYGCHILLAAWWRTMDTGPASSRTTLENVQPVYHFAFALVAISFWLPVIASVLATAVPSILGKELSMYLRPRRTLFAPAPWSKVKSAGLHDGATWILIWDLYSGGLSTVVWAATVYHQARMGSDSLEPLSALIRRCAGYAVLGGNMGLATGLFWERDLLLMGT
;
A
#
# COMPACT_ATOMS: atom_id res chain seq x y z
N MET A 1 16.29 20.70 -7.26
CA MET A 1 15.19 20.08 -6.49
C MET A 1 15.15 18.55 -6.60
N TRP A 2 15.22 17.94 -7.79
CA TRP A 2 15.28 16.47 -7.97
C TRP A 2 16.40 15.73 -7.20
N VAL A 3 17.63 16.25 -7.18
CA VAL A 3 18.73 15.69 -6.35
C VAL A 3 18.37 15.66 -4.87
N LEU A 4 17.76 16.74 -4.35
CA LEU A 4 17.31 16.78 -2.95
C LEU A 4 16.23 15.73 -2.68
N ALA A 5 15.27 15.56 -3.59
CA ALA A 5 14.25 14.51 -3.48
C ALA A 5 14.86 13.11 -3.44
N ILE A 6 15.85 12.82 -4.31
CA ILE A 6 16.59 11.56 -4.32
C ILE A 6 17.29 11.33 -2.98
N VAL A 7 18.02 12.34 -2.47
CA VAL A 7 18.72 12.24 -1.16
C VAL A 7 17.73 11.97 -0.03
N ILE A 8 16.58 12.66 -0.01
CA ILE A 8 15.53 12.43 0.99
C ILE A 8 15.00 11.00 0.91
N LEU A 9 14.71 10.49 -0.30
CA LEU A 9 14.20 9.14 -0.49
C LEU A 9 15.22 8.06 -0.06
N LEU A 10 16.50 8.25 -0.38
CA LEU A 10 17.57 7.35 0.07
C LEU A 10 17.71 7.38 1.60
N ALA A 11 17.63 8.56 2.22
CA ALA A 11 17.66 8.70 3.67
C ALA A 11 16.44 8.03 4.34
N LEU A 12 15.25 8.17 3.75
CA LEU A 12 14.03 7.50 4.21
C LEU A 12 14.14 5.98 4.10
N SER A 13 14.71 5.43 3.02
CA SER A 13 14.97 4.00 2.92
C SER A 13 15.90 3.52 4.02
N PHE A 14 17.02 4.23 4.26
CA PHE A 14 17.98 3.87 5.32
C PHE A 14 17.34 3.92 6.72
N LEU A 15 16.57 4.97 7.02
CA LEU A 15 15.85 5.08 8.28
C LEU A 15 14.83 3.96 8.45
N SER A 16 14.13 3.59 7.37
CA SER A 16 13.15 2.51 7.36
C SER A 16 13.82 1.15 7.54
N TYR A 17 14.99 0.92 6.95
CA TYR A 17 15.75 -0.30 7.18
C TYR A 17 16.10 -0.46 8.66
N LYS A 18 16.54 0.63 9.31
CA LYS A 18 16.78 0.64 10.76
C LYS A 18 15.50 0.38 11.57
N GLY A 19 14.38 1.01 11.19
CA GLY A 19 13.08 0.86 11.84
C GLY A 19 12.44 -0.52 11.67
N GLN A 20 12.65 -1.18 10.54
CA GLN A 20 11.96 -2.42 10.19
C GLN A 20 12.80 -3.66 10.40
N HIS A 21 14.10 -3.61 10.11
CA HIS A 21 14.98 -4.76 10.31
C HIS A 21 15.70 -4.69 11.65
N THR A 22 16.44 -3.61 11.92
CA THR A 22 17.27 -3.53 13.14
C THR A 22 16.41 -3.46 14.39
N PHE A 23 15.41 -2.58 14.43
CA PHE A 23 14.52 -2.47 15.58
C PHE A 23 13.69 -3.75 15.80
N SER A 24 13.16 -4.37 14.74
CA SER A 24 12.39 -5.62 14.85
C SER A 24 13.24 -6.83 15.26
N HIS A 25 14.51 -6.85 14.88
CA HIS A 25 15.45 -7.83 15.41
C HIS A 25 15.68 -7.59 16.90
N ASN A 26 16.01 -6.36 17.27
CA ASN A 26 16.35 -6.00 18.65
C ASN A 26 15.16 -6.08 19.60
N ASN A 27 13.93 -5.87 19.13
CA ASN A 27 12.73 -5.90 19.98
C ASN A 27 12.18 -7.31 20.22
N GLY A 28 12.71 -8.34 19.54
CA GLY A 28 12.32 -9.74 19.70
C GLY A 28 11.28 -10.25 18.68
N PHE A 29 10.74 -9.39 17.81
CA PHE A 29 9.71 -9.76 16.84
C PHE A 29 10.12 -10.95 15.97
N PHE A 30 11.33 -10.93 15.37
CA PHE A 30 11.77 -12.02 14.50
C PHE A 30 11.93 -13.35 15.24
N GLY A 31 12.21 -13.33 16.55
CA GLY A 31 12.20 -14.53 17.39
C GLY A 31 10.79 -15.12 17.54
N HIS A 32 9.79 -14.28 17.84
CA HIS A 32 8.39 -14.71 17.91
C HIS A 32 7.88 -15.22 16.55
N PHE A 33 8.23 -14.53 15.47
CA PHE A 33 7.84 -14.89 14.11
C PHE A 33 8.46 -16.21 13.66
N GLY A 34 9.77 -16.38 13.84
CA GLY A 34 10.47 -17.63 13.54
C GLY A 34 9.89 -18.81 14.32
N ASN A 35 9.58 -18.61 15.61
CA ASN A 35 8.97 -19.64 16.43
C ASN A 35 7.58 -20.08 15.93
N ALA A 36 6.74 -19.15 15.46
CA ALA A 36 5.43 -19.48 14.88
C ALA A 36 5.57 -20.33 13.61
N ILE A 37 6.52 -19.98 12.73
CA ILE A 37 6.81 -20.71 11.49
C ILE A 37 7.32 -22.12 11.81
N ILE A 38 8.32 -22.25 12.68
CA ILE A 38 8.94 -23.54 13.05
C ILE A 38 7.90 -24.46 13.70
N LYS A 39 7.07 -23.92 14.60
CA LYS A 39 5.99 -24.70 15.23
C LYS A 39 4.86 -25.03 14.26
N ASN A 40 4.81 -24.45 13.06
CA ASN A 40 3.64 -24.50 12.16
C ASN A 40 2.35 -24.07 12.86
N HIS A 41 2.39 -22.94 13.56
CA HIS A 41 1.22 -22.37 14.23
C HIS A 41 0.90 -20.98 13.70
N THR A 42 -0.38 -20.65 13.69
CA THR A 42 -0.90 -19.32 13.41
C THR A 42 -0.59 -18.37 14.58
N PRO A 43 -0.70 -17.04 14.39
CA PRO A 43 -0.56 -16.06 15.47
C PRO A 43 -1.45 -16.33 16.68
N CYS A 44 -2.63 -16.92 16.49
CA CYS A 44 -3.55 -17.29 17.56
C CYS A 44 -3.32 -18.70 18.12
N GLY A 45 -2.22 -19.37 17.76
CA GLY A 45 -1.84 -20.67 18.31
C GLY A 45 -2.61 -21.85 17.74
N ARG A 46 -3.18 -21.74 16.54
CA ARG A 46 -3.83 -22.86 15.84
C ARG A 46 -2.85 -23.52 14.87
N PRO A 47 -3.02 -24.80 14.49
CA PRO A 47 -2.18 -25.39 13.46
C PRO A 47 -2.27 -24.66 12.11
N LEU A 48 -1.14 -24.23 11.58
CA LEU A 48 -1.00 -23.60 10.27
C LEU A 48 -1.06 -24.69 9.18
N ARG A 49 -1.96 -24.52 8.22
CA ARG A 49 -2.28 -25.54 7.20
C ARG A 49 -2.48 -24.94 5.80
N PRO A 50 -1.50 -24.23 5.22
CA PRO A 50 -1.62 -23.72 3.86
C PRO A 50 -1.35 -24.86 2.86
N LEU A 51 -1.86 -24.73 1.63
CA LEU A 51 -1.42 -25.59 0.54
C LEU A 51 0.04 -25.25 0.18
N THR A 52 0.96 -26.20 0.36
CA THR A 52 2.39 -26.05 0.03
C THR A 52 2.84 -27.16 -0.92
N THR A 53 4.15 -27.21 -1.23
CA THR A 53 4.74 -28.28 -2.05
C THR A 53 4.90 -29.61 -1.29
N ASN A 54 4.42 -29.68 -0.05
CA ASN A 54 4.55 -30.83 0.85
C ASN A 54 6.01 -31.30 1.00
N GLY A 55 6.94 -30.34 1.18
CA GLY A 55 8.36 -30.62 1.41
C GLY A 55 9.18 -30.90 0.15
N ARG A 56 8.58 -30.93 -1.05
CA ARG A 56 9.33 -31.08 -2.32
C ARG A 56 10.29 -29.93 -2.57
N ILE A 57 9.90 -28.71 -2.19
CA ILE A 57 10.73 -27.51 -2.26
C ILE A 57 10.72 -26.85 -0.87
N PRO A 58 11.59 -27.28 0.08
CA PRO A 58 11.54 -26.84 1.47
C PRO A 58 11.63 -25.33 1.66
N ARG A 59 12.46 -24.66 0.85
CA ARG A 59 12.62 -23.19 0.89
C ARG A 59 11.33 -22.46 0.52
N LEU A 60 10.60 -22.96 -0.49
CA LEU A 60 9.32 -22.39 -0.90
C LEU A 60 8.26 -22.63 0.18
N ASP A 61 8.23 -23.81 0.79
CA ASP A 61 7.28 -24.12 1.87
C ASP A 61 7.50 -23.22 3.10
N ILE A 62 8.76 -22.96 3.45
CA ILE A 62 9.09 -22.03 4.55
C ILE A 62 8.64 -20.61 4.20
N GLN A 63 8.91 -20.14 2.98
CA GLN A 63 8.45 -18.83 2.51
C GLN A 63 6.92 -18.73 2.59
N LEU A 64 6.19 -19.69 1.99
CA LEU A 64 4.73 -19.74 2.02
C LEU A 64 4.17 -19.68 3.45
N LYS A 65 4.78 -20.41 4.38
CA LYS A 65 4.38 -20.39 5.80
C LYS A 65 4.70 -19.06 6.47
N ALA A 66 5.88 -18.49 6.24
CA ALA A 66 6.27 -17.19 6.79
C ALA A 66 5.26 -16.10 6.39
N VAL A 67 4.92 -16.06 5.10
CA VAL A 67 3.95 -15.12 4.57
C VAL A 67 2.56 -15.33 5.19
N ALA A 68 2.11 -16.58 5.26
CA ALA A 68 0.82 -16.90 5.87
C ALA A 68 0.75 -16.44 7.33
N VAL A 69 1.78 -16.75 8.12
CA VAL A 69 1.85 -16.31 9.53
C VAL A 69 1.77 -14.79 9.62
N TYR A 70 2.53 -14.06 8.80
CA TYR A 70 2.56 -12.60 8.83
C TYR A 70 1.20 -11.97 8.52
N LEU A 71 0.54 -12.38 7.43
CA LEU A 71 -0.76 -11.83 7.04
C LEU A 71 -1.86 -12.20 8.02
N LEU A 72 -1.81 -13.41 8.61
CA LEU A 72 -2.78 -13.86 9.60
C LEU A 72 -2.72 -13.05 10.91
N VAL A 73 -1.62 -12.36 11.22
CA VAL A 73 -1.54 -11.49 12.42
C VAL A 73 -2.64 -10.44 12.40
N PHE A 74 -3.03 -10.01 11.20
CA PHE A 74 -3.99 -8.93 10.99
C PHE A 74 -5.39 -9.43 10.64
N LEU A 75 -5.52 -10.67 10.14
CA LEU A 75 -6.74 -11.16 9.48
C LEU A 75 -7.27 -12.51 10.03
N GLU A 76 -6.66 -13.10 11.06
CA GLU A 76 -7.06 -14.44 11.54
C GLU A 76 -8.42 -14.47 12.27
N ASP A 77 -8.52 -13.89 13.47
CA ASP A 77 -9.69 -14.04 14.35
C ASP A 77 -10.15 -12.76 15.08
N PHE A 78 -9.63 -11.60 14.69
CA PHE A 78 -9.99 -10.27 15.22
C PHE A 78 -9.85 -10.06 16.74
N LYS A 79 -9.19 -10.97 17.48
CA LYS A 79 -8.97 -10.83 18.93
C LYS A 79 -8.04 -9.68 19.32
N ARG A 80 -7.23 -9.22 18.37
CA ARG A 80 -6.31 -8.09 18.51
C ARG A 80 -6.78 -6.94 17.61
N PRO A 81 -7.81 -6.18 18.04
CA PRO A 81 -8.43 -5.17 17.19
C PRO A 81 -7.46 -4.02 16.85
N ASP A 82 -6.45 -3.79 17.69
CA ASP A 82 -5.33 -2.89 17.40
C ASP A 82 -4.56 -3.33 16.15
N CYS A 83 -4.17 -4.61 16.09
CA CYS A 83 -3.46 -5.17 14.94
C CYS A 83 -4.33 -5.13 13.68
N VAL A 84 -5.59 -5.51 13.79
CA VAL A 84 -6.54 -5.51 12.66
C VAL A 84 -6.64 -4.13 12.06
N ILE A 85 -6.89 -3.10 12.88
CA ILE A 85 -7.05 -1.73 12.41
C ILE A 85 -5.78 -1.24 11.74
N VAL A 86 -4.60 -1.48 12.33
CA VAL A 86 -3.33 -1.10 11.72
C VAL A 86 -3.09 -1.86 10.41
N GLY A 87 -3.42 -3.15 10.37
CA GLY A 87 -3.34 -3.98 9.15
C GLY A 87 -4.21 -3.44 8.03
N VAL A 88 -5.50 -3.19 8.30
CA VAL A 88 -6.42 -2.56 7.34
C VAL A 88 -5.90 -1.20 6.90
N SER A 89 -5.41 -0.39 7.85
CA SER A 89 -4.86 0.94 7.54
C SER A 89 -3.68 0.84 6.58
N PHE A 90 -2.76 -0.08 6.83
CA PHE A 90 -1.63 -0.37 5.95
C PHE A 90 -2.08 -0.87 4.58
N PHE A 91 -2.92 -1.90 4.51
CA PHE A 91 -3.36 -2.47 3.24
C PHE A 91 -4.09 -1.43 2.38
N SER A 92 -4.91 -0.57 2.97
CA SER A 92 -5.58 0.50 2.26
C SER A 92 -4.60 1.57 1.75
N SER A 93 -3.64 2.02 2.57
CA SER A 93 -2.58 2.96 2.13
C SER A 93 -1.73 2.35 1.01
N PHE A 94 -1.35 1.09 1.18
CA PHE A 94 -0.56 0.33 0.22
C PHE A 94 -1.29 0.16 -1.10
N GLY A 95 -2.58 -0.16 -1.06
CA GLY A 95 -3.43 -0.25 -2.25
C GLY A 95 -3.49 1.08 -3.02
N ALA A 96 -3.64 2.20 -2.31
CA ALA A 96 -3.61 3.52 -2.94
C ALA A 96 -2.24 3.84 -3.55
N TYR A 97 -1.15 3.61 -2.81
CA TYR A 97 0.21 3.75 -3.32
C TYR A 97 0.43 2.93 -4.60
N TRP A 98 0.08 1.65 -4.56
CA TRP A 98 0.31 0.78 -5.70
C TRP A 98 -0.57 1.15 -6.89
N MET A 99 -1.78 1.65 -6.65
CA MET A 99 -2.66 2.20 -7.68
C MET A 99 -1.99 3.37 -8.41
N LEU A 100 -1.36 4.29 -7.68
CA LEU A 100 -0.60 5.39 -8.26
C LEU A 100 0.60 4.87 -9.06
N VAL A 101 1.35 3.90 -8.52
CA VAL A 101 2.47 3.28 -9.25
C VAL A 101 2.00 2.62 -10.56
N ALA A 102 0.88 1.88 -10.51
CA ALA A 102 0.29 1.23 -11.67
C ALA A 102 -0.23 2.24 -12.70
N LEU A 103 -0.97 3.27 -12.28
CA LEU A 103 -1.42 4.35 -13.17
C LEU A 103 -0.23 5.02 -13.86
N GLU A 104 0.80 5.39 -13.09
CA GLU A 104 1.99 6.01 -13.66
C GLU A 104 2.80 5.08 -14.57
N SER A 105 2.69 3.75 -14.40
CA SER A 105 3.35 2.77 -15.27
C SER A 105 2.70 2.65 -16.65
N LEU A 106 1.40 2.99 -16.73
CA LEU A 106 0.59 2.91 -17.95
C LEU A 106 0.66 4.18 -18.80
N ARG A 107 1.15 5.29 -18.25
CA ARG A 107 1.25 6.59 -18.94
C ARG A 107 2.32 6.58 -20.02
N ASN A 108 2.07 7.27 -21.11
CA ASN A 108 2.98 7.38 -22.26
C ASN A 108 4.42 7.71 -21.88
N TYR A 109 4.66 8.63 -20.93
CA TYR A 109 6.03 9.01 -20.54
C TYR A 109 6.83 7.86 -19.87
N SER A 110 6.14 6.87 -19.32
CA SER A 110 6.71 5.70 -18.63
C SER A 110 6.56 4.39 -19.41
N LYS A 111 5.57 4.31 -20.30
CA LYS A 111 5.29 3.14 -21.12
C LYS A 111 6.52 2.73 -21.92
N ASP A 112 6.77 1.43 -22.01
CA ASP A 112 7.91 0.82 -22.70
C ASP A 112 9.31 1.19 -22.13
N ARG A 113 9.36 1.85 -20.97
CA ARG A 113 10.60 2.17 -20.24
C ARG A 113 10.69 1.36 -18.95
N PHE A 114 11.85 1.39 -18.30
CA PHE A 114 12.09 0.71 -17.02
C PHE A 114 11.01 1.03 -15.95
N MET A 115 10.42 2.23 -15.98
CA MET A 115 9.36 2.63 -15.05
C MET A 115 8.08 1.82 -15.17
N SER A 116 7.81 1.25 -16.34
CA SER A 116 6.64 0.39 -16.56
C SER A 116 6.80 -1.00 -15.93
N TRP A 117 8.03 -1.41 -15.58
CA TRP A 117 8.33 -2.77 -15.08
C TRP A 117 8.09 -2.90 -13.58
N ILE A 118 6.87 -2.60 -13.15
CA ILE A 118 6.47 -2.56 -11.73
C ILE A 118 6.42 -3.93 -11.06
N ALA A 119 6.55 -5.03 -11.81
CA ALA A 119 6.67 -6.38 -11.24
C ALA A 119 7.92 -6.52 -10.35
N ILE A 120 9.05 -5.93 -10.77
CA ILE A 120 10.32 -5.99 -10.04
C ILE A 120 10.20 -5.36 -8.64
N PRO A 121 9.81 -4.07 -8.50
CA PRO A 121 9.62 -3.49 -7.17
C PRO A 121 8.50 -4.20 -6.39
N GLY A 122 7.46 -4.73 -7.05
CA GLY A 122 6.39 -5.47 -6.37
C GLY A 122 6.88 -6.71 -5.63
N VAL A 123 7.71 -7.53 -6.28
CA VAL A 123 8.33 -8.72 -5.67
C VAL A 123 9.28 -8.33 -4.53
N LEU A 124 10.05 -7.26 -4.69
CA LEU A 124 10.99 -6.79 -3.67
C LEU A 124 10.26 -6.23 -2.44
N ILE A 125 9.22 -5.42 -2.64
CA ILE A 125 8.40 -4.82 -1.57
C ILE A 125 7.85 -5.91 -0.64
N PHE A 126 7.38 -7.02 -1.21
CA PHE A 126 6.81 -8.08 -0.38
C PHE A 126 7.86 -8.75 0.51
N ASN A 127 9.10 -8.90 0.02
CA ASN A 127 10.16 -9.61 0.73
C ASN A 127 10.96 -8.74 1.72
N HIS A 128 11.04 -7.43 1.49
CA HIS A 128 11.86 -6.51 2.29
C HIS A 128 11.08 -5.41 3.00
N ALA A 129 9.76 -5.35 2.80
CA ALA A 129 8.83 -4.29 3.23
C ALA A 129 8.81 -3.03 2.34
N MET A 130 7.62 -2.42 2.31
CA MET A 130 7.29 -1.27 1.47
C MET A 130 8.16 -0.06 1.83
N ALA A 131 8.31 0.26 3.11
CA ALA A 131 9.05 1.43 3.53
C ALA A 131 10.56 1.38 3.22
N VAL A 132 11.14 0.21 3.00
CA VAL A 132 12.53 0.11 2.55
C VAL A 132 12.62 0.23 1.03
N VAL A 133 11.81 -0.55 0.30
CA VAL A 133 11.94 -0.71 -1.15
C VAL A 133 11.30 0.45 -1.91
N SER A 134 10.13 0.94 -1.48
CA SER A 134 9.43 2.02 -2.18
C SER A 134 10.28 3.30 -2.28
N PRO A 135 10.93 3.83 -1.22
CA PRO A 135 11.76 5.01 -1.39
C PRO A 135 12.96 4.77 -2.34
N LEU A 136 13.59 3.59 -2.31
CA LEU A 136 14.68 3.24 -3.24
C LEU A 136 14.19 3.23 -4.68
N TYR A 137 13.08 2.54 -4.93
CA TYR A 137 12.45 2.48 -6.25
C TYR A 137 12.08 3.87 -6.74
N LEU A 138 11.48 4.71 -5.90
CA LEU A 138 11.09 6.07 -6.24
C LEU A 138 12.31 6.98 -6.48
N ALA A 139 13.42 6.77 -5.76
CA ALA A 139 14.66 7.50 -5.99
C ALA A 139 15.26 7.16 -7.36
N ILE A 140 15.33 5.87 -7.69
CA ILE A 140 15.75 5.39 -9.02
C ILE A 140 14.82 5.95 -10.09
N ARG A 141 13.50 5.93 -9.83
CA ARG A 141 12.48 6.46 -10.73
C ARG A 141 12.75 7.92 -11.07
N ILE A 142 12.87 8.79 -10.07
CA ILE A 142 13.15 10.22 -10.26
C ILE A 142 14.49 10.45 -10.97
N ALA A 143 15.50 9.64 -10.67
CA ALA A 143 16.84 9.81 -11.24
C ALA A 143 16.89 9.54 -12.76
N ILE A 144 16.04 8.64 -13.26
CA ILE A 144 16.10 8.21 -14.67
C ILE A 144 14.83 8.54 -15.47
N SER A 145 13.74 8.99 -14.82
CA SER A 145 12.52 9.38 -15.50
C SER A 145 12.66 10.71 -16.21
N VAL A 146 12.18 10.78 -17.45
CA VAL A 146 11.88 12.06 -18.10
C VAL A 146 10.60 12.62 -17.46
N PRO A 147 10.61 13.88 -16.98
CA PRO A 147 9.41 14.46 -16.39
C PRO A 147 8.27 14.60 -17.40
N ALA A 148 7.04 14.33 -16.97
CA ALA A 148 5.86 14.64 -17.76
C ALA A 148 5.55 16.14 -17.65
N THR A 149 5.51 16.83 -18.79
CA THR A 149 5.27 18.29 -18.87
C THR A 149 4.08 18.64 -19.75
N THR A 150 3.47 17.68 -20.43
CA THR A 150 2.35 17.89 -21.35
C THR A 150 1.19 16.93 -21.07
N ALA A 151 0.00 17.23 -21.59
CA ALA A 151 -1.14 16.31 -21.56
C ALA A 151 -0.81 14.95 -22.23
N GLU A 152 -0.04 14.98 -23.32
CA GLU A 152 0.29 13.80 -24.13
C GLU A 152 1.16 12.79 -23.37
N ASP A 153 2.05 13.29 -22.51
CA ASP A 153 2.87 12.47 -21.62
C ASP A 153 2.01 11.62 -20.67
N LEU A 154 0.82 12.12 -20.31
CA LEU A 154 -0.05 11.53 -19.31
C LEU A 154 -1.17 10.65 -19.91
N VAL A 155 -1.22 10.49 -21.24
CA VAL A 155 -2.22 9.66 -21.90
C VAL A 155 -2.08 8.19 -21.48
N VAL A 156 -3.23 7.55 -21.25
CA VAL A 156 -3.45 6.15 -20.91
C VAL A 156 -4.65 5.63 -21.71
N ASP A 157 -4.59 4.39 -22.18
CA ASP A 157 -5.71 3.73 -22.84
C ASP A 157 -6.97 3.73 -21.94
N THR A 158 -8.11 4.13 -22.50
CA THR A 158 -9.38 4.23 -21.74
C THR A 158 -9.83 2.88 -21.19
N THR A 159 -9.53 1.79 -21.90
CA THR A 159 -9.76 0.41 -21.45
C THR A 159 -8.95 0.10 -20.20
N ASP A 160 -7.69 0.53 -20.17
CA ASP A 160 -6.82 0.32 -19.02
C ASP A 160 -7.32 1.14 -17.82
N LEU A 161 -7.76 2.39 -18.04
CA LEU A 161 -8.34 3.22 -16.98
C LEU A 161 -9.64 2.62 -16.40
N LYS A 162 -10.53 2.10 -17.25
CA LYS A 162 -11.75 1.39 -16.80
C LYS A 162 -11.42 0.12 -16.02
N SER A 163 -10.40 -0.62 -16.46
CA SER A 163 -9.99 -1.90 -15.85
C SER A 163 -9.36 -1.69 -14.48
N LEU A 164 -8.54 -0.67 -14.33
CA LEU A 164 -7.59 -0.55 -13.24
C LEU A 164 -8.23 -0.60 -11.83
N PRO A 165 -9.31 0.15 -11.51
CA PRO A 165 -9.97 0.03 -10.20
C PRO A 165 -10.49 -1.39 -9.92
N TRP A 166 -11.09 -2.04 -10.92
CA TRP A 166 -11.62 -3.40 -10.80
C TRP A 166 -10.51 -4.44 -10.65
N SER A 167 -9.37 -4.24 -11.31
CA SER A 167 -8.17 -5.07 -11.14
C SER A 167 -7.71 -5.08 -9.68
N PHE A 168 -7.78 -3.93 -8.99
CA PHE A 168 -7.49 -3.85 -7.57
C PHE A 168 -8.59 -4.46 -6.71
N VAL A 169 -9.86 -4.28 -7.04
CA VAL A 169 -10.95 -4.95 -6.31
C VAL A 169 -10.76 -6.47 -6.34
N LEU A 170 -10.51 -7.05 -7.51
CA LEU A 170 -10.40 -8.50 -7.68
C LEU A 170 -9.05 -9.07 -7.24
N GLY A 171 -7.94 -8.41 -7.59
CA GLY A 171 -6.59 -8.91 -7.34
C GLY A 171 -5.99 -8.51 -5.99
N PHE A 172 -6.56 -7.51 -5.32
CA PHE A 172 -6.04 -6.98 -4.05
C PHE A 172 -7.08 -7.02 -2.92
N VAL A 173 -8.22 -6.35 -3.08
CA VAL A 173 -9.23 -6.21 -2.01
C VAL A 173 -9.92 -7.54 -1.69
N LEU A 174 -10.36 -8.27 -2.71
CA LEU A 174 -11.10 -9.52 -2.54
C LEU A 174 -10.27 -10.61 -1.82
N PRO A 175 -8.99 -10.86 -2.14
CA PRO A 175 -8.15 -11.77 -1.37
C PRO A 175 -8.00 -11.36 0.10
N LEU A 176 -7.86 -10.06 0.40
CA LEU A 176 -7.80 -9.57 1.77
C LEU A 176 -9.11 -9.84 2.53
N ILE A 177 -10.26 -9.60 1.91
CA ILE A 177 -11.58 -9.92 2.49
C ILE A 177 -11.70 -11.43 2.73
N ALA A 178 -11.31 -12.26 1.76
CA ALA A 178 -11.34 -13.71 1.91
C ALA A 178 -10.45 -14.20 3.06
N MET A 179 -9.29 -13.58 3.27
CA MET A 179 -8.44 -13.87 4.42
C MET A 179 -9.05 -13.40 5.74
N ALA A 180 -9.81 -12.31 5.75
CA ALA A 180 -10.46 -11.77 6.95
C ALA A 180 -11.64 -12.63 7.42
N LEU A 181 -12.41 -13.22 6.49
CA LEU A 181 -13.59 -14.03 6.80
C LEU A 181 -13.27 -15.25 7.68
N PRO A 182 -14.07 -15.55 8.71
CA PRO A 182 -13.81 -16.68 9.60
C PRO A 182 -13.96 -18.02 8.87
N ALA A 183 -13.06 -18.96 9.16
CA ALA A 183 -13.21 -20.39 8.84
C ALA A 183 -13.53 -20.77 7.37
N ILE A 184 -12.92 -20.11 6.37
CA ILE A 184 -13.06 -20.55 4.98
C ILE A 184 -12.27 -21.84 4.74
N SER A 185 -12.99 -22.92 4.43
CA SER A 185 -12.43 -24.16 3.88
C SER A 185 -13.22 -24.61 2.65
N ILE A 186 -12.52 -24.93 1.56
CA ILE A 186 -13.11 -25.43 0.32
C ILE A 186 -12.51 -26.81 0.07
N ARG A 187 -13.35 -27.85 -0.04
CA ARG A 187 -12.92 -29.24 -0.29
C ARG A 187 -11.85 -29.74 0.69
N GLY A 188 -11.96 -29.37 1.96
CA GLY A 188 -11.02 -29.77 3.02
C GLY A 188 -9.69 -29.01 3.03
N ILE A 189 -9.45 -28.11 2.07
CA ILE A 189 -8.30 -27.21 2.08
C ILE A 189 -8.62 -26.03 3.00
N ASN A 190 -7.68 -25.65 3.86
CA ASN A 190 -7.82 -24.41 4.63
C ASN A 190 -7.53 -23.23 3.70
N THR A 191 -8.61 -22.73 3.09
CA THR A 191 -8.55 -21.69 2.06
C THR A 191 -8.01 -20.38 2.61
N LYS A 192 -8.38 -19.99 3.84
CA LYS A 192 -7.81 -18.79 4.49
C LYS A 192 -6.28 -18.86 4.55
N HIS A 193 -5.73 -19.94 5.10
CA HIS A 193 -4.27 -20.10 5.22
C HIS A 193 -3.60 -20.18 3.85
N THR A 194 -4.27 -20.79 2.87
CA THR A 194 -3.74 -20.96 1.52
C THR A 194 -3.68 -19.64 0.77
N ILE A 195 -4.75 -18.84 0.83
CA ILE A 195 -4.74 -17.48 0.27
C ILE A 195 -3.63 -16.67 0.95
N ALA A 196 -3.53 -16.71 2.28
CA ALA A 196 -2.47 -16.02 3.02
C ALA A 196 -1.07 -16.44 2.57
N ALA A 197 -0.81 -17.72 2.35
CA ALA A 197 0.51 -18.17 1.90
C ALA A 197 0.90 -17.67 0.50
N TRP A 198 -0.05 -17.68 -0.43
CA TRP A 198 0.20 -17.37 -1.83
C TRP A 198 0.03 -15.89 -2.19
N TYR A 199 -0.61 -15.09 -1.31
CA TYR A 199 -0.85 -13.66 -1.52
C TYR A 199 0.41 -12.79 -1.61
N GLN A 200 1.61 -13.36 -1.38
CA GLN A 200 2.88 -12.68 -1.68
C GLN A 200 3.02 -12.20 -3.13
N GLN A 201 2.29 -12.81 -4.06
CA GLN A 201 2.27 -12.41 -5.48
C GLN A 201 1.06 -11.54 -5.85
N TRP A 202 0.56 -10.74 -4.90
CA TRP A 202 -0.56 -9.81 -5.06
C TRP A 202 -0.44 -8.94 -6.32
N ASN A 203 0.78 -8.50 -6.68
CA ASN A 203 1.01 -7.67 -7.87
C ASN A 203 0.72 -8.44 -9.17
N LEU A 204 1.04 -9.73 -9.22
CA LEU A 204 0.72 -10.60 -10.35
C LEU A 204 -0.77 -10.88 -10.43
N TYR A 205 -1.46 -10.96 -9.28
CA TYR A 205 -2.92 -11.13 -9.25
C TYR A 205 -3.64 -9.90 -9.79
N ILE A 206 -3.24 -8.70 -9.34
CA ILE A 206 -3.74 -7.43 -9.89
C ILE A 206 -3.50 -7.38 -11.41
N TYR A 207 -2.28 -7.70 -11.85
CA TYR A 207 -1.93 -7.70 -13.27
C TYR A 207 -2.74 -8.70 -14.09
N GLY A 208 -2.92 -9.92 -13.58
CA GLY A 208 -3.75 -10.95 -14.23
C GLY A 208 -5.21 -10.51 -14.36
N CYS A 209 -5.79 -9.96 -13.29
CA CYS A 209 -7.13 -9.36 -13.35
C CYS A 209 -7.19 -8.21 -14.36
N HIS A 210 -6.16 -7.37 -14.43
CA HIS A 210 -6.07 -6.26 -15.37
C HIS A 210 -6.08 -6.70 -16.83
N ILE A 211 -5.27 -7.70 -17.18
CA ILE A 211 -5.26 -8.24 -18.55
C ILE A 211 -6.64 -8.77 -18.93
N LEU A 212 -7.26 -9.56 -18.05
CA LEU A 212 -8.55 -10.18 -18.32
C LEU A 212 -9.67 -9.15 -18.47
N LEU A 213 -9.70 -8.15 -17.57
CA LEU A 213 -10.67 -7.06 -17.63
C LEU A 213 -10.45 -6.17 -18.86
N ALA A 214 -9.20 -5.82 -19.18
CA ALA A 214 -8.90 -5.02 -20.35
C ALA A 214 -9.26 -5.76 -21.64
N ALA A 215 -8.99 -7.07 -21.72
CA ALA A 215 -9.45 -7.90 -22.83
C ALA A 215 -10.97 -7.93 -22.93
N TRP A 216 -11.67 -8.06 -21.80
CA TRP A 216 -13.13 -8.03 -21.74
C TRP A 216 -13.71 -6.69 -22.20
N TRP A 217 -13.18 -5.56 -21.74
CA TRP A 217 -13.69 -4.25 -22.15
C TRP A 217 -13.46 -3.97 -23.64
N ARG A 218 -12.34 -4.43 -24.21
CA ARG A 218 -12.06 -4.32 -25.65
C ARG A 218 -13.07 -5.08 -26.52
N THR A 219 -13.69 -6.15 -26.01
CA THR A 219 -14.77 -6.83 -26.76
C THR A 219 -16.12 -6.12 -26.62
N MET A 220 -16.32 -5.30 -25.58
CA MET A 220 -17.56 -4.56 -25.35
C MET A 220 -17.54 -3.15 -25.95
N ASP A 221 -16.39 -2.48 -26.01
CA ASP A 221 -16.26 -1.15 -26.60
C ASP A 221 -16.22 -1.25 -28.14
N THR A 222 -17.39 -1.12 -28.79
CA THR A 222 -17.53 -1.04 -30.25
C THR A 222 -17.44 0.39 -30.80
N GLY A 223 -17.13 1.37 -29.94
CA GLY A 223 -17.05 2.78 -30.31
C GLY A 223 -15.76 3.13 -31.06
N PRO A 224 -15.70 4.30 -31.72
CA PRO A 224 -14.43 4.79 -32.26
C PRO A 224 -13.42 4.90 -31.12
N ALA A 225 -12.20 4.41 -31.34
CA ALA A 225 -11.13 4.49 -30.36
C ALA A 225 -10.86 5.96 -30.02
N SER A 226 -11.48 6.48 -28.96
CA SER A 226 -11.16 7.82 -28.46
C SER A 226 -9.80 7.72 -27.79
N SER A 227 -8.75 7.92 -28.58
CA SER A 227 -7.35 7.76 -28.19
C SER A 227 -6.84 8.88 -27.27
N ARG A 228 -7.69 9.86 -26.93
CA ARG A 228 -7.31 10.97 -26.04
C ARG A 228 -7.91 10.75 -24.65
N THR A 229 -7.05 10.44 -23.69
CA THR A 229 -7.41 10.44 -22.27
C THR A 229 -7.90 11.83 -21.88
N THR A 230 -9.12 11.90 -21.37
CA THR A 230 -9.65 13.08 -20.70
C THR A 230 -9.49 12.92 -19.20
N LEU A 231 -9.47 14.05 -18.48
CA LEU A 231 -9.50 14.05 -17.02
C LEU A 231 -10.65 13.20 -16.46
N GLU A 232 -11.83 13.28 -17.09
CA GLU A 232 -13.03 12.51 -16.72
C GLU A 232 -12.78 11.00 -16.69
N ASN A 233 -11.95 10.47 -17.60
CA ASN A 233 -11.64 9.05 -17.65
C ASN A 233 -10.66 8.60 -16.53
N VAL A 234 -9.83 9.51 -16.02
CA VAL A 234 -8.85 9.19 -14.96
C VAL A 234 -9.45 9.38 -13.56
N GLN A 235 -10.45 10.26 -13.41
CA GLN A 235 -11.11 10.55 -12.12
C GLN A 235 -11.54 9.29 -11.33
N PRO A 236 -12.14 8.24 -11.92
CA PRO A 236 -12.51 7.05 -11.16
C PRO A 236 -11.33 6.35 -10.48
N VAL A 237 -10.14 6.35 -11.11
CA VAL A 237 -8.92 5.78 -10.54
C VAL A 237 -8.52 6.55 -9.28
N TYR A 238 -8.56 7.88 -9.35
CA TYR A 238 -8.25 8.70 -8.19
C TYR A 238 -9.33 8.66 -7.11
N HIS A 239 -10.62 8.62 -7.46
CA HIS A 239 -11.69 8.44 -6.49
C HIS A 239 -11.52 7.14 -5.71
N PHE A 240 -11.16 6.05 -6.41
CA PHE A 240 -10.86 4.79 -5.77
C PHE A 240 -9.63 4.89 -4.84
N ALA A 241 -8.55 5.53 -5.30
CA ALA A 241 -7.37 5.78 -4.47
C ALA A 241 -7.72 6.63 -3.23
N PHE A 242 -8.54 7.67 -3.39
CA PHE A 242 -9.01 8.52 -2.30
C PHE A 242 -9.88 7.77 -1.29
N ALA A 243 -10.72 6.84 -1.74
CA ALA A 243 -11.49 5.98 -0.85
C ALA A 243 -10.55 5.11 0.02
N LEU A 244 -9.51 4.53 -0.59
CA LEU A 244 -8.52 3.74 0.13
C LEU A 244 -7.70 4.57 1.14
N VAL A 245 -7.21 5.75 0.77
CA VAL A 245 -6.47 6.60 1.72
C VAL A 245 -7.36 7.13 2.84
N ALA A 246 -8.63 7.41 2.57
CA ALA A 246 -9.59 7.82 3.59
C ALA A 246 -9.81 6.70 4.61
N ILE A 247 -10.00 5.45 4.15
CA ILE A 247 -10.07 4.27 5.04
C ILE A 247 -8.78 4.15 5.86
N SER A 248 -7.62 4.28 5.21
CA SER A 248 -6.32 4.15 5.86
C SER A 248 -6.12 5.13 7.01
N PHE A 249 -6.50 6.40 6.80
CA PHE A 249 -6.27 7.46 7.76
C PHE A 249 -7.36 7.54 8.83
N TRP A 250 -8.63 7.50 8.43
CA TRP A 250 -9.74 7.76 9.34
C TRP A 250 -10.11 6.57 10.21
N LEU A 251 -9.93 5.33 9.74
CA LEU A 251 -10.25 4.15 10.54
C LEU A 251 -9.51 4.13 11.90
N PRO A 252 -8.16 4.26 11.97
CA PRO A 252 -7.46 4.25 13.24
C PRO A 252 -7.69 5.54 14.04
N VAL A 253 -7.91 6.68 13.39
CA VAL A 253 -8.22 7.96 14.06
C VAL A 253 -9.57 7.87 14.78
N ILE A 254 -10.63 7.47 14.08
CA ILE A 254 -11.97 7.34 14.65
C ILE A 254 -11.97 6.31 15.78
N ALA A 255 -11.34 5.15 15.57
CA ALA A 255 -11.22 4.13 16.61
C ALA A 255 -10.52 4.68 17.87
N SER A 256 -9.46 5.46 17.69
CA SER A 256 -8.69 6.07 18.79
C SER A 256 -9.46 7.17 19.52
N VAL A 257 -10.22 7.98 18.80
CA VAL A 257 -11.10 9.01 19.37
C VAL A 257 -12.20 8.35 20.19
N LEU A 258 -12.89 7.35 19.64
CA LEU A 258 -13.93 6.62 20.38
C LEU A 258 -13.38 5.95 21.64
N ALA A 259 -12.20 5.33 21.54
CA ALA A 259 -11.53 4.67 22.67
C ALA A 259 -11.14 5.63 23.80
N THR A 260 -10.88 6.90 23.49
CA THR A 260 -10.41 7.90 24.45
C THR A 260 -11.55 8.76 24.97
N ALA A 261 -12.45 9.21 24.11
CA ALA A 261 -13.51 10.16 24.45
C ALA A 261 -14.72 9.47 25.10
N VAL A 262 -15.06 8.25 24.67
CA VAL A 262 -16.26 7.56 25.17
C VAL A 262 -15.99 6.08 25.48
N PRO A 263 -15.05 5.78 26.41
CA PRO A 263 -14.64 4.41 26.71
C PRO A 263 -15.76 3.55 27.31
N SER A 264 -16.82 4.15 27.84
CA SER A 264 -18.00 3.44 28.36
C SER A 264 -18.78 2.72 27.26
N ILE A 265 -18.80 3.24 26.03
CA ILE A 265 -19.52 2.63 24.89
C ILE A 265 -18.77 1.40 24.37
N LEU A 266 -17.45 1.47 24.26
CA LEU A 266 -16.63 0.39 23.71
C LEU A 266 -16.31 -0.71 24.73
N GLY A 267 -16.39 -0.38 26.02
CA GLY A 267 -15.94 -1.26 27.10
C GLY A 267 -14.43 -1.18 27.33
N LYS A 268 -14.01 -1.47 28.58
CA LYS A 268 -12.64 -1.24 29.06
C LYS A 268 -11.58 -1.98 28.24
N GLU A 269 -11.85 -3.22 27.84
CA GLU A 269 -10.89 -4.05 27.10
C GLU A 269 -10.65 -3.52 25.69
N LEU A 270 -11.72 -3.30 24.92
CA LEU A 270 -11.61 -2.77 23.55
C LEU A 270 -10.99 -1.37 23.55
N SER A 271 -11.38 -0.49 24.48
CA SER A 271 -10.77 0.83 24.64
C SER A 271 -9.28 0.76 24.95
N MET A 272 -8.78 -0.29 25.63
CA MET A 272 -7.36 -0.45 25.91
C MET A 272 -6.56 -0.78 24.64
N TYR A 273 -7.09 -1.65 23.77
CA TYR A 273 -6.46 -1.98 22.51
C TYR A 273 -6.48 -0.80 21.53
N LEU A 274 -7.58 -0.06 21.47
CA LEU A 274 -7.80 0.97 20.47
C LEU A 274 -7.20 2.34 20.80
N ARG A 275 -6.44 2.48 21.89
CA ARG A 275 -5.81 3.77 22.24
C ARG A 275 -4.85 4.25 21.15
N PRO A 276 -4.69 5.58 20.95
CA PRO A 276 -3.76 6.15 19.98
C PRO A 276 -2.36 5.54 20.01
N ARG A 277 -1.83 5.23 21.20
CA ARG A 277 -0.49 4.65 21.37
C ARG A 277 -0.31 3.26 20.75
N ARG A 278 -1.40 2.53 20.48
CA ARG A 278 -1.36 1.19 19.89
C ARG A 278 -1.71 1.16 18.40
N THR A 279 -2.54 2.10 17.96
CA THR A 279 -3.10 2.14 16.60
C THR A 279 -2.46 3.20 15.71
N LEU A 280 -1.95 4.30 16.29
CA LEU A 280 -1.40 5.43 15.54
C LEU A 280 0.10 5.55 15.69
N PHE A 281 0.67 5.21 16.85
CA PHE A 281 2.09 5.44 17.14
C PHE A 281 2.87 4.15 17.35
N ALA A 282 4.04 4.04 16.72
CA ALA A 282 5.02 3.00 17.01
C ALA A 282 6.11 3.53 17.95
N PRO A 283 6.74 2.68 18.77
CA PRO A 283 7.96 3.03 19.46
C PRO A 283 9.03 3.50 18.47
N ALA A 284 9.87 4.43 18.91
CA ALA A 284 10.98 4.91 18.10
C ALA A 284 11.96 3.75 17.75
N PRO A 285 12.59 3.75 16.56
CA PRO A 285 13.51 2.68 16.13
C PRO A 285 14.73 2.50 17.03
N TRP A 286 15.10 3.55 17.76
CA TRP A 286 16.21 3.55 18.72
C TRP A 286 15.77 3.24 20.15
N SER A 287 14.49 2.94 20.37
CA SER A 287 14.00 2.56 21.70
C SER A 287 14.44 1.13 22.07
N LYS A 288 14.53 0.85 23.37
CA LYS A 288 14.85 -0.48 23.91
C LYS A 288 13.61 -1.34 24.21
N VAL A 289 12.44 -0.91 23.72
CA VAL A 289 11.16 -1.59 23.98
C VAL A 289 11.17 -2.97 23.33
N LYS A 290 10.66 -3.98 24.05
CA LYS A 290 10.52 -5.36 23.56
C LYS A 290 9.06 -5.63 23.19
N SER A 291 8.84 -6.34 22.09
CA SER A 291 7.50 -6.82 21.73
C SER A 291 7.06 -7.90 22.71
N ALA A 292 5.83 -7.84 23.23
CA ALA A 292 5.32 -8.91 24.10
C ALA A 292 5.00 -10.19 23.31
N GLY A 293 4.83 -10.07 21.99
CA GLY A 293 4.62 -11.19 21.09
C GLY A 293 4.52 -10.73 19.64
N LEU A 294 4.05 -11.64 18.79
CA LEU A 294 4.01 -11.45 17.34
C LEU A 294 3.16 -10.24 16.92
N HIS A 295 1.98 -10.10 17.54
CA HIS A 295 1.03 -9.02 17.29
C HIS A 295 1.62 -7.61 17.50
N ASP A 296 2.31 -7.40 18.62
CA ASP A 296 2.88 -6.09 18.96
C ASP A 296 3.97 -5.69 17.96
N GLY A 297 4.91 -6.61 17.68
CA GLY A 297 6.01 -6.36 16.77
C GLY A 297 5.55 -6.10 15.33
N ALA A 298 4.60 -6.90 14.82
CA ALA A 298 4.06 -6.73 13.48
C ALA A 298 3.32 -5.38 13.33
N THR A 299 2.57 -4.98 14.36
CA THR A 299 1.85 -3.70 14.38
C THR A 299 2.82 -2.52 14.29
N TRP A 300 3.92 -2.55 15.03
CA TRP A 300 4.92 -1.49 14.98
C TRP A 300 5.60 -1.40 13.61
N ILE A 301 5.88 -2.53 12.96
CA ILE A 301 6.42 -2.57 11.60
C ILE A 301 5.46 -1.87 10.62
N LEU A 302 4.16 -2.19 10.68
CA LEU A 302 3.17 -1.61 9.76
C LEU A 302 2.95 -0.11 9.99
N ILE A 303 3.02 0.38 11.23
CA ILE A 303 2.95 1.83 11.49
C ILE A 303 4.18 2.54 10.90
N TRP A 304 5.38 1.96 11.03
CA TRP A 304 6.57 2.50 10.36
C TRP A 304 6.45 2.44 8.83
N ASP A 305 5.84 1.39 8.29
CA ASP A 305 5.52 1.29 6.86
C ASP A 305 4.61 2.44 6.40
N LEU A 306 3.54 2.73 7.15
CA LEU A 306 2.60 3.81 6.86
C LEU A 306 3.29 5.18 6.82
N TYR A 307 4.17 5.46 7.79
CA TYR A 307 4.88 6.72 7.87
C TYR A 307 5.90 6.89 6.75
N SER A 308 6.83 5.94 6.61
CA SER A 308 7.90 6.03 5.63
C SER A 308 7.40 5.85 4.20
N GLY A 309 6.48 4.90 3.97
CA GLY A 309 5.81 4.70 2.69
C GLY A 309 4.98 5.92 2.28
N GLY A 310 4.22 6.50 3.21
CA GLY A 310 3.47 7.74 2.98
C GLY A 310 4.38 8.92 2.63
N LEU A 311 5.41 9.17 3.44
CA LEU A 311 6.34 10.30 3.22
C LEU A 311 7.11 10.17 1.91
N SER A 312 7.61 8.98 1.58
CA SER A 312 8.30 8.77 0.31
C SER A 312 7.39 9.00 -0.90
N THR A 313 6.11 8.61 -0.80
CA THR A 313 5.13 8.88 -1.85
C THR A 313 4.83 10.36 -1.97
N VAL A 314 4.76 11.12 -0.86
CA VAL A 314 4.64 12.59 -0.90
C VAL A 314 5.83 13.24 -1.59
N VAL A 315 7.06 12.82 -1.26
CA VAL A 315 8.27 13.36 -1.90
C VAL A 315 8.26 13.11 -3.41
N TRP A 316 7.84 11.91 -3.82
CA TRP A 316 7.68 11.58 -5.23
C TRP A 316 6.60 12.44 -5.90
N ALA A 317 5.39 12.49 -5.34
CA ALA A 317 4.26 13.25 -5.87
C ALA A 317 4.57 14.75 -5.98
N ALA A 318 5.19 15.32 -4.95
CA ALA A 318 5.62 16.73 -4.94
C ALA A 318 6.68 17.00 -6.01
N THR A 319 7.62 16.06 -6.21
CA THR A 319 8.67 16.20 -7.23
C THR A 319 8.07 16.22 -8.64
N VAL A 320 7.20 15.26 -8.96
CA VAL A 320 6.59 15.18 -10.30
C VAL A 320 5.60 16.32 -10.54
N TYR A 321 4.86 16.77 -9.51
CA TYR A 321 4.00 17.94 -9.61
C TYR A 321 4.79 19.21 -9.91
N HIS A 322 5.87 19.46 -9.16
CA HIS A 322 6.69 20.64 -9.40
C HIS A 322 7.38 20.58 -10.77
N GLN A 323 7.82 19.41 -11.23
CA GLN A 323 8.37 19.28 -12.59
C GLN A 323 7.33 19.65 -13.66
N ALA A 324 6.09 19.16 -13.54
CA ALA A 324 4.99 19.53 -14.44
C ALA A 324 4.71 21.04 -14.39
N ARG A 325 4.71 21.63 -13.20
CA ARG A 325 4.51 23.07 -12.99
C ARG A 325 5.60 23.93 -13.60
N MET A 326 6.85 23.51 -13.55
CA MET A 326 7.95 24.23 -14.21
C MET A 326 7.88 24.14 -15.73
N GLY A 327 7.21 23.12 -16.27
CA GLY A 327 6.99 22.95 -17.71
C GLY A 327 5.66 23.52 -18.22
N SER A 328 4.84 24.13 -17.36
CA SER A 328 3.52 24.68 -17.66
C SER A 328 3.51 26.18 -17.42
N ASP A 329 2.80 26.95 -18.26
CA ASP A 329 2.64 28.41 -18.12
C ASP A 329 1.67 28.82 -16.97
N SER A 330 1.40 27.92 -16.04
CA SER A 330 0.41 28.14 -14.98
C SER A 330 0.82 29.27 -14.02
N LEU A 331 -0.04 30.28 -13.95
CA LEU A 331 0.08 31.45 -13.07
C LEU A 331 -0.60 31.24 -11.71
N GLU A 332 -1.03 30.02 -11.37
CA GLU A 332 -1.80 29.80 -10.15
C GLU A 332 -1.00 30.19 -8.90
N PRO A 333 -1.54 30.99 -7.96
CA PRO A 333 -0.81 31.35 -6.75
C PRO A 333 -0.53 30.12 -5.86
N LEU A 334 0.68 30.05 -5.29
CA LEU A 334 1.10 28.96 -4.41
C LEU A 334 0.16 28.77 -3.20
N SER A 335 -0.47 29.84 -2.72
CA SER A 335 -1.43 29.80 -1.61
C SER A 335 -2.67 28.97 -1.93
N ALA A 336 -3.12 28.95 -3.18
CA ALA A 336 -4.26 28.12 -3.59
C ALA A 336 -3.90 26.62 -3.52
N LEU A 337 -2.73 26.26 -4.04
CA LEU A 337 -2.20 24.91 -3.95
C LEU A 337 -2.03 24.45 -2.49
N ILE A 338 -1.45 25.30 -1.62
CA ILE A 338 -1.27 24.97 -0.20
C ILE A 338 -2.61 24.64 0.48
N ARG A 339 -3.69 25.40 0.18
CA ARG A 339 -5.02 25.12 0.72
C ARG A 339 -5.57 23.77 0.25
N ARG A 340 -5.41 23.42 -1.02
CA ARG A 340 -5.84 22.11 -1.54
C ARG A 340 -5.02 20.97 -0.94
N CYS A 341 -3.70 21.12 -0.87
CA CYS A 341 -2.79 20.19 -0.19
C CYS A 341 -3.19 19.96 1.28
N ALA A 342 -3.57 21.02 2.01
CA ALA A 342 -4.08 20.88 3.37
C ALA A 342 -5.38 20.06 3.41
N GLY A 343 -6.31 20.29 2.47
CA GLY A 343 -7.52 19.48 2.32
C GLY A 343 -7.22 18.00 2.06
N TYR A 344 -6.29 17.70 1.16
CA TYR A 344 -5.86 16.33 0.87
C TYR A 344 -5.16 15.65 2.05
N ALA A 345 -4.36 16.39 2.81
CA ALA A 345 -3.73 15.91 4.03
C ALA A 345 -4.77 15.60 5.13
N VAL A 346 -5.83 16.41 5.25
CA VAL A 346 -6.95 16.12 6.16
C VAL A 346 -7.73 14.89 5.71
N LEU A 347 -7.89 14.69 4.41
CA LEU A 347 -8.65 13.56 3.85
C LEU A 347 -7.96 12.21 4.12
N GLY A 348 -6.64 12.13 3.99
CA GLY A 348 -5.93 10.84 3.99
C GLY A 348 -4.50 10.87 4.55
N GLY A 349 -4.13 11.88 5.32
CA GLY A 349 -2.76 12.07 5.82
C GLY A 349 -1.74 12.21 4.69
N ASN A 350 -0.56 11.60 4.86
CA ASN A 350 0.52 11.65 3.87
C ASN A 350 0.09 11.05 2.51
N MET A 351 -0.62 9.91 2.52
CA MET A 351 -1.04 9.27 1.27
C MET A 351 -2.17 10.05 0.58
N GLY A 352 -3.04 10.71 1.35
CA GLY A 352 -4.02 11.66 0.83
C GLY A 352 -3.36 12.84 0.14
N LEU A 353 -2.37 13.48 0.79
CA LEU A 353 -1.57 14.55 0.18
C LEU A 353 -0.88 14.11 -1.11
N ALA A 354 -0.24 12.92 -1.11
CA ALA A 354 0.42 12.41 -2.30
C ALA A 354 -0.57 12.15 -3.45
N THR A 355 -1.69 11.50 -3.17
CA THR A 355 -2.77 11.25 -4.15
C THR A 355 -3.31 12.55 -4.73
N GLY A 356 -3.53 13.55 -3.86
CA GLY A 356 -3.94 14.89 -4.27
C GLY A 356 -2.93 15.59 -5.16
N LEU A 357 -1.64 15.52 -4.86
CA LEU A 357 -0.60 16.11 -5.72
C LEU A 357 -0.54 15.47 -7.11
N PHE A 358 -0.78 14.16 -7.23
CA PHE A 358 -0.93 13.51 -8.53
C PHE A 358 -2.17 14.00 -9.28
N TRP A 359 -3.32 14.09 -8.59
CA TRP A 359 -4.54 14.65 -9.17
C TRP A 359 -4.31 16.08 -9.66
N GLU A 360 -3.72 16.94 -8.84
CA GLU A 360 -3.41 18.34 -9.16
C GLU A 360 -2.50 18.46 -10.37
N ARG A 361 -1.51 17.56 -10.50
CA ARG A 361 -0.63 17.50 -11.67
C ARG A 361 -1.43 17.19 -12.94
N ASP A 362 -2.38 16.27 -12.86
CA ASP A 362 -3.20 15.90 -14.01
C ASP A 362 -4.19 17.02 -14.37
N LEU A 363 -4.77 17.71 -13.38
CA LEU A 363 -5.56 18.93 -13.62
C LEU A 363 -4.73 20.01 -14.31
N LEU A 364 -3.50 20.20 -13.87
CA LEU A 364 -2.59 21.19 -14.43
C LEU A 364 -2.27 20.92 -15.90
N LEU A 365 -2.06 19.65 -16.26
CA LEU A 365 -1.60 19.25 -17.60
C LEU A 365 -2.74 18.88 -18.57
N MET A 366 -3.90 18.43 -18.07
CA MET A 366 -5.06 18.02 -18.89
C MET A 366 -6.32 18.86 -18.71
N GLY A 367 -6.38 19.74 -17.70
CA GLY A 367 -7.58 20.50 -17.33
C GLY A 367 -7.82 21.77 -18.16
N THR A 368 -7.00 21.99 -19.20
CA THR A 368 -7.16 23.03 -20.24
C THR A 368 -7.73 22.41 -21.50
#